data_AF-A0A9E4LIM5-F1
#
_entry.id   AF-A0A9E4LIM5-F1
#
_cell.length_a   1.000
_cell.length_b   1.000
_cell.length_c   1.000
_cell.angle_alpha   90.00
_cell.angle_beta   90.00
_cell.angle_gamma   90.00
#
_symmetry.space_group_name_H-M   'P 1'
#
loop_
_entity.id
_entity.type
_entity.pdbx_description
1 polymer ?
#
loop_
_entity_poly.entity_id
_entity_poly.type
_entity_poly.pdbx_seq_one_letter_code
_entity_poly.pdbx_strand_id
1 'polypeptide(L)'
;MFISLVCIALFCFAEVTAQQGEEQRVREASGDFALLFDLSGLGDLALQGLYGGQLDSTTVSGGFGAKYLISDKLALRGAIGFFRTSGTDTFNFQQGSGQSLSSDISTTTVMIAPSLTYNISTSNSVAGYVGGGLQYIAATTSVDVNDTTAIFSSKSSSTASGFGGGAVFGIEWFPWENVSLSAEYTFGFTTSSSSVEYTVENITTTVESPSTTGIGISSRGRLTAGFYL
;
A
#
# COMPACT_ATOMS: atom_id res chain seq x y z
N MET A 1 15.15 -5.31 -20.80
CA MET A 1 15.27 -6.75 -21.14
C MET A 1 15.68 -7.59 -19.92
N PHE A 2 15.04 -7.37 -18.76
CA PHE A 2 15.27 -8.14 -17.52
C PHE A 2 13.96 -8.66 -16.89
N ILE A 3 12.81 -8.15 -17.34
CA ILE A 3 11.47 -8.54 -16.86
C ILE A 3 11.06 -9.93 -17.38
N SER A 4 11.56 -10.35 -18.56
CA SER A 4 11.24 -11.68 -19.11
C SER A 4 11.92 -12.85 -18.38
N LEU A 5 13.05 -12.64 -17.69
CA LEU A 5 13.76 -13.75 -17.04
C LEU A 5 13.08 -14.18 -15.72
N VAL A 6 12.44 -13.24 -15.02
CA VAL A 6 11.78 -13.52 -13.73
C VAL A 6 10.48 -14.31 -13.93
N CYS A 7 9.72 -14.03 -14.99
CA CYS A 7 8.52 -14.81 -15.32
C CYS A 7 8.84 -16.25 -15.76
N ILE A 8 9.99 -16.48 -16.40
CA ILE A 8 10.41 -17.82 -16.82
C ILE A 8 10.95 -18.63 -15.63
N ALA A 9 11.65 -18.01 -14.68
CA ALA A 9 12.09 -18.67 -13.47
C ALA A 9 10.92 -19.11 -12.56
N LEU A 10 9.83 -18.34 -12.47
CA LEU A 10 8.65 -18.70 -11.68
C LEU A 10 7.80 -19.83 -12.29
N PHE A 11 7.82 -20.00 -13.62
CA PHE A 11 7.12 -21.12 -14.26
C PHE A 11 7.87 -22.46 -14.19
N CYS A 12 9.19 -22.45 -14.00
CA CYS A 12 10.00 -23.68 -13.99
C CYS A 12 10.04 -24.42 -12.63
N PHE A 13 9.49 -23.87 -11.56
CA PHE A 13 9.42 -24.54 -10.24
C PHE A 13 8.11 -25.28 -9.98
N ALA A 14 7.15 -25.25 -10.92
CA ALA A 14 5.86 -25.93 -10.75
C ALA A 14 5.92 -27.46 -10.99
N GLU A 15 7.03 -28.00 -11.50
CA GLU A 15 7.24 -29.43 -11.70
C GLU A 15 8.38 -29.94 -10.81
N VAL A 16 8.18 -29.95 -9.50
CA VAL A 16 8.94 -30.85 -8.62
C VAL A 16 7.97 -31.87 -8.04
N THR A 17 8.40 -33.11 -8.23
CA THR A 17 7.66 -34.37 -8.19
C THR A 17 7.12 -34.68 -6.80
N ALA A 18 5.89 -35.22 -6.78
CA ALA A 18 5.28 -35.82 -5.61
C ALA A 18 6.15 -36.96 -5.04
N GLN A 19 6.66 -36.78 -3.82
CA GLN A 19 7.12 -37.88 -2.98
C GLN A 19 6.10 -38.10 -1.88
N GLN A 20 5.39 -39.23 -1.94
CA GLN A 20 4.55 -39.76 -0.87
C GLN A 20 5.43 -40.18 0.33
N GLY A 21 5.73 -39.23 1.21
CA GLY A 21 5.83 -39.47 2.65
C GLY A 21 4.64 -38.78 3.31
N GLU A 22 4.35 -39.01 4.60
CA GLU A 22 3.40 -38.17 5.34
C GLU A 22 3.85 -36.71 5.23
N GLU A 23 3.28 -36.01 4.25
CA GLU A 23 3.71 -34.68 3.87
C GLU A 23 3.15 -33.76 4.94
N GLN A 24 4.04 -33.34 5.84
CA GLN A 24 3.77 -32.24 6.77
C GLN A 24 3.08 -31.15 5.95
N ARG A 25 1.83 -30.82 6.31
CA ARG A 25 1.05 -29.83 5.57
C ARG A 25 1.77 -28.49 5.74
N VAL A 26 2.56 -28.11 4.73
CA VAL A 26 3.23 -26.81 4.68
C VAL A 26 2.24 -25.70 4.30
N ARG A 27 0.92 -25.91 4.49
CA ARG A 27 -0.12 -25.08 3.91
C ARG A 27 -1.21 -24.76 4.91
N GLU A 28 -1.74 -23.56 4.74
CA GLU A 28 -2.92 -23.04 5.39
C GLU A 28 -4.15 -23.98 5.32
N ALA A 29 -4.85 -24.09 6.46
CA ALA A 29 -6.08 -24.82 6.69
C ALA A 29 -7.19 -23.89 7.21
N SER A 30 -8.44 -24.36 7.10
CA SER A 30 -9.58 -23.65 7.69
C SER A 30 -9.34 -23.32 9.17
N GLY A 31 -9.54 -22.06 9.54
CA GLY A 31 -9.35 -21.54 10.90
C GLY A 31 -8.00 -20.85 11.13
N ASP A 32 -7.05 -21.01 10.21
CA ASP A 32 -5.73 -20.40 10.37
C ASP A 32 -5.80 -18.87 10.27
N PHE A 33 -4.95 -18.24 11.08
CA PHE A 33 -4.78 -16.79 11.09
C PHE A 33 -3.34 -16.45 10.71
N ALA A 34 -3.17 -15.49 9.80
CA ALA A 34 -1.86 -15.00 9.40
C ALA A 34 -1.76 -13.49 9.54
N LEU A 35 -0.61 -13.02 10.01
CA LEU A 35 -0.20 -11.62 9.89
C LEU A 35 0.46 -11.40 8.53
N LEU A 36 0.06 -10.33 7.85
CA LEU A 36 0.54 -10.01 6.50
C LEU A 36 1.37 -8.72 6.51
N PHE A 37 2.50 -8.78 5.82
CA PHE A 37 3.45 -7.67 5.68
C PHE A 37 3.86 -7.53 4.22
N ASP A 38 3.90 -6.30 3.72
CA ASP A 38 4.44 -6.04 2.39
C ASP A 38 5.97 -5.99 2.41
N LEU A 39 6.57 -6.55 1.36
CA LEU A 39 8.01 -6.45 1.10
C LEU A 39 8.25 -5.27 0.14
N SER A 40 8.92 -4.22 0.62
CA SER A 40 9.14 -2.99 -0.15
C SER A 40 10.25 -3.10 -1.18
N GLY A 41 10.02 -3.86 -2.26
CA GLY A 41 10.96 -3.96 -3.38
C GLY A 41 12.22 -4.76 -3.07
N LEU A 42 12.97 -5.11 -4.11
CA LEU A 42 14.17 -5.97 -4.01
C LEU A 42 15.44 -5.21 -3.61
N GLY A 43 15.43 -3.87 -3.67
CA GLY A 43 16.58 -3.02 -3.35
C GLY A 43 16.70 -2.66 -1.88
N ASP A 44 15.59 -2.72 -1.13
CA ASP A 44 15.54 -2.48 0.32
C ASP A 44 14.40 -3.33 0.90
N LEU A 45 14.71 -4.59 1.22
CA LEU A 45 13.76 -5.57 1.77
C LEU A 45 13.40 -5.21 3.21
N ALA A 46 12.61 -4.16 3.40
CA ALA A 46 11.96 -3.87 4.66
C ALA A 46 10.59 -4.58 4.70
N LEU A 47 10.31 -5.23 5.84
CA LEU A 47 8.95 -5.66 6.18
C LEU A 47 8.17 -4.40 6.56
N GLN A 48 7.14 -4.11 5.80
CA GLN A 48 6.23 -3.02 6.07
C GLN A 48 4.82 -3.55 6.27
N GLY A 49 3.96 -2.74 6.88
CA GLY A 49 2.53 -3.05 6.89
C GLY A 49 1.99 -3.30 5.49
N LEU A 50 1.01 -4.19 5.34
CA LEU A 50 0.27 -4.36 4.09
C LEU A 50 -0.30 -3.01 3.63
N TYR A 51 -0.07 -2.65 2.36
CA TYR A 51 -0.24 -1.33 1.73
C TYR A 51 0.80 -0.27 2.12
N GLY A 52 1.93 -0.68 2.70
CA GLY A 52 3.15 0.09 2.96
C GLY A 52 3.58 0.98 1.80
N GLY A 53 3.63 2.31 1.98
CA GLY A 53 4.29 3.22 1.04
C GLY A 53 5.81 2.99 1.05
N GLN A 54 6.50 3.31 -0.05
CA GLN A 54 7.96 3.19 -0.11
C GLN A 54 8.60 4.02 1.01
N LEU A 55 9.48 3.39 1.80
CA LEU A 55 10.21 4.07 2.86
C LEU A 55 11.37 4.83 2.18
N ASP A 56 11.37 6.14 2.34
CA ASP A 56 12.52 6.99 2.03
C ASP A 56 12.83 7.86 3.27
N SER A 57 13.91 8.63 3.24
CA SER A 57 14.30 9.48 4.37
C SER A 57 13.25 10.52 4.78
N THR A 58 12.21 10.71 3.97
CA THR A 58 11.13 11.69 4.14
C THR A 58 9.77 11.05 4.42
N THR A 59 9.67 9.71 4.37
CA THR A 59 8.42 8.96 4.48
C THR A 59 8.50 7.93 5.59
N VAL A 60 7.64 8.09 6.60
CA VAL A 60 7.39 7.08 7.63
C VAL A 60 6.13 6.32 7.23
N SER A 61 6.26 5.05 6.91
CA SER A 61 5.13 4.15 6.64
C SER A 61 5.01 3.11 7.74
N GLY A 62 3.77 2.76 8.05
CA GLY A 62 3.42 1.71 9.00
C GLY A 62 2.08 1.08 8.62
N GLY A 63 1.80 -0.08 9.17
CA GLY A 63 0.54 -0.77 8.96
C GLY A 63 0.65 -2.22 9.36
N PHE A 64 -0.46 -2.92 9.27
CA PHE A 64 -0.50 -4.37 9.43
C PHE A 64 -1.66 -4.93 8.61
N GLY A 65 -1.42 -6.10 8.03
CA GLY A 65 -2.47 -6.91 7.41
C GLY A 65 -2.73 -8.16 8.24
N ALA A 66 -3.93 -8.71 8.07
CA ALA A 66 -4.28 -10.00 8.62
C ALA A 66 -5.09 -10.80 7.60
N LYS A 67 -4.90 -12.11 7.59
CA LYS A 67 -5.66 -13.09 6.83
C LYS A 67 -6.27 -14.10 7.79
N TYR A 68 -7.53 -14.43 7.58
CA TYR A 68 -8.23 -15.46 8.33
C TYR A 68 -8.88 -16.43 7.33
N LEU A 69 -8.54 -17.71 7.41
CA LEU A 69 -9.12 -18.72 6.55
C LEU A 69 -10.49 -19.14 7.09
N ILE A 70 -11.53 -18.73 6.37
CA ILE A 70 -12.90 -19.16 6.65
C ILE A 70 -13.09 -20.65 6.27
N SER A 71 -12.39 -21.08 5.22
CA SER A 71 -12.34 -22.48 4.76
C SER A 71 -11.03 -22.74 4.02
N ASP A 72 -10.75 -24.00 3.69
CA ASP A 72 -9.57 -24.42 2.90
C ASP A 72 -9.41 -23.69 1.55
N LYS A 73 -10.47 -23.02 1.06
CA LYS A 73 -10.45 -22.27 -0.19
C LYS A 73 -10.81 -20.80 -0.06
N LEU A 74 -11.30 -20.33 1.09
CA LEU A 74 -11.82 -18.97 1.24
C LEU A 74 -11.17 -18.30 2.43
N ALA A 75 -10.58 -17.13 2.20
CA ALA A 75 -9.99 -16.32 3.26
C ALA A 75 -10.58 -14.91 3.26
N LEU A 76 -10.78 -14.38 4.46
CA LEU A 76 -11.01 -12.98 4.72
C LEU A 76 -9.67 -12.32 5.01
N ARG A 77 -9.41 -11.18 4.36
CA ARG A 77 -8.21 -10.39 4.58
C ARG A 77 -8.58 -8.96 4.89
N GLY A 78 -7.87 -8.36 5.83
CA GLY A 78 -7.97 -6.94 6.14
C GLY A 78 -6.60 -6.32 6.24
N ALA A 79 -6.51 -5.02 5.96
CA ALA A 79 -5.31 -4.24 6.22
C ALA A 79 -5.68 -2.88 6.77
N ILE A 80 -4.81 -2.35 7.62
CA ILE A 80 -4.81 -0.96 8.06
C ILE A 80 -3.42 -0.39 7.77
N GLY A 81 -3.39 0.76 7.11
CA GLY A 81 -2.16 1.45 6.75
C GLY A 81 -2.13 2.88 7.30
N PHE A 82 -0.94 3.34 7.67
CA PHE A 82 -0.65 4.70 8.09
C PHE A 82 0.62 5.18 7.39
N PHE A 83 0.57 6.37 6.79
CA PHE A 83 1.70 6.95 6.07
C PHE A 83 1.83 8.41 6.45
N ARG A 84 3.06 8.85 6.70
CA ARG A 84 3.39 10.26 6.84
C ARG A 84 4.58 10.59 5.96
N THR A 85 4.38 11.50 5.04
CA THR A 85 5.46 12.08 4.24
C THR A 85 5.62 13.53 4.64
N SER A 86 6.86 13.97 4.85
CA SER A 86 7.18 15.37 5.17
C SER A 86 8.39 15.84 4.38
N GLY A 87 8.34 17.07 3.90
CA GLY A 87 9.45 17.71 3.21
C GLY A 87 9.44 19.21 3.43
N THR A 88 10.61 19.82 3.22
CA THR A 88 10.77 21.27 3.26
C THR A 88 11.31 21.71 1.91
N ASP A 89 10.55 22.57 1.22
CA ASP A 89 11.00 23.21 -0.01
C ASP A 89 11.45 24.63 0.30
N THR A 90 12.71 24.95 -0.03
CA THR A 90 13.26 26.31 0.12
C THR A 90 13.33 26.99 -1.24
N PHE A 91 12.62 28.10 -1.39
CA PHE A 91 12.65 28.96 -2.56
C PHE A 91 13.53 30.19 -2.28
N ASN A 92 14.63 30.29 -3.03
CA ASN A 92 15.49 31.47 -3.02
C ASN A 92 15.12 32.38 -4.19
N PHE A 93 14.62 33.59 -3.90
CA PHE A 93 14.33 34.56 -4.96
C PHE A 93 15.63 35.24 -5.41
N GLN A 94 16.01 35.09 -6.68
CA GLN A 94 17.27 35.65 -7.21
C GLN A 94 17.27 37.18 -7.41
N GLN A 95 16.20 37.91 -7.11
CA GLN A 95 16.18 39.37 -7.26
C GLN A 95 16.52 40.10 -5.96
N GLY A 96 17.81 40.14 -5.63
CA GLY A 96 18.47 41.24 -4.90
C GLY A 96 18.05 41.55 -3.45
N SER A 97 17.01 40.92 -2.89
CA SER A 97 16.48 41.24 -1.55
C SER A 97 16.99 40.34 -0.43
N GLY A 98 17.74 39.28 -0.74
CA GLY A 98 18.21 38.29 0.25
C GLY A 98 17.08 37.49 0.93
N GLN A 99 15.87 37.52 0.37
CA GLN A 99 14.70 36.84 0.92
C GLN A 99 14.65 35.37 0.48
N SER A 100 14.51 34.48 1.46
CA SER A 100 14.21 33.07 1.27
C SER A 100 12.83 32.75 1.82
N LEU A 101 12.02 32.04 1.03
CA LEU A 101 10.73 31.49 1.44
C LEU A 101 10.92 29.99 1.67
N SER A 102 10.47 29.49 2.82
CA SER A 102 10.46 28.05 3.08
C SER A 102 9.02 27.56 3.18
N SER A 103 8.74 26.42 2.58
CA SER A 103 7.44 25.76 2.67
C SER A 103 7.63 24.39 3.28
N ASP A 104 7.04 24.18 4.45
CA ASP A 104 6.98 22.87 5.09
C ASP A 104 5.70 22.17 4.65
N ILE A 105 5.84 21.01 4.01
CA ILE A 105 4.74 20.21 3.50
C ILE A 105 4.71 18.92 4.29
N SER A 106 3.55 18.57 4.84
CA SER A 106 3.34 17.26 5.46
C SER A 106 2.02 16.65 5.04
N THR A 107 2.05 15.38 4.65
CA THR A 107 0.86 14.60 4.31
C THR A 107 0.76 13.41 5.25
N THR A 108 -0.40 13.27 5.89
CA THR A 108 -0.75 12.12 6.72
C THR A 108 -1.88 11.35 6.06
N THR A 109 -1.69 10.07 5.85
CA THR A 109 -2.64 9.19 5.16
C THR A 109 -2.98 8.00 6.02
N VAL A 110 -4.27 7.67 6.10
CA VAL A 110 -4.79 6.45 6.71
C VAL A 110 -5.53 5.63 5.66
N MET A 111 -5.44 4.31 5.77
CA MET A 111 -6.10 3.39 4.85
C MET A 111 -6.70 2.22 5.61
N ILE A 112 -7.86 1.76 5.15
CA ILE A 112 -8.42 0.45 5.51
C ILE A 112 -8.76 -0.31 4.21
N ALA A 113 -8.46 -1.61 4.18
CA ALA A 113 -8.67 -2.42 2.98
C ALA A 113 -9.14 -3.85 3.31
N PRO A 114 -10.47 -4.07 3.45
CA PRO A 114 -11.03 -5.42 3.54
C PRO A 114 -11.08 -6.10 2.17
N SER A 115 -10.84 -7.40 2.13
CA SER A 115 -10.88 -8.21 0.92
C SER A 115 -11.22 -9.67 1.21
N LEU A 116 -11.72 -10.36 0.19
CA LEU A 116 -11.97 -11.80 0.19
C LEU A 116 -11.12 -12.43 -0.91
N THR A 117 -10.48 -13.56 -0.61
CA THR A 117 -9.69 -14.33 -1.57
C THR A 117 -10.16 -15.78 -1.61
N TYR A 118 -10.17 -16.34 -2.81
CA TYR A 118 -10.56 -17.70 -3.11
C TYR A 118 -9.42 -18.46 -3.79
N ASN A 119 -8.96 -19.55 -3.18
CA ASN A 119 -7.89 -20.39 -3.72
C ASN A 119 -8.44 -21.23 -4.89
N ILE A 120 -8.00 -20.90 -6.10
CA ILE A 120 -8.43 -21.56 -7.36
C ILE A 120 -7.61 -22.81 -7.66
N SER A 121 -6.37 -22.85 -7.22
CA SER A 121 -5.46 -23.98 -7.39
C SER A 121 -4.61 -24.10 -6.16
N THR A 122 -4.41 -25.33 -5.68
CA THR A 122 -3.59 -25.56 -4.49
C THR A 122 -2.77 -26.83 -4.65
N SER A 123 -1.48 -26.72 -4.36
CA SER A 123 -0.55 -27.82 -4.15
C SER A 123 -0.08 -27.80 -2.68
N ASN A 124 0.90 -28.62 -2.31
CA ASN A 124 1.39 -28.69 -0.93
C ASN A 124 2.14 -27.44 -0.48
N SER A 125 2.84 -26.75 -1.39
CA SER A 125 3.66 -25.58 -1.07
C SER A 125 3.26 -24.33 -1.86
N VAL A 126 2.38 -24.42 -2.86
CA VAL A 126 1.96 -23.29 -3.69
C VAL A 126 0.44 -23.25 -3.82
N ALA A 127 -0.15 -22.08 -3.62
CA ALA A 127 -1.56 -21.80 -3.86
C ALA A 127 -1.72 -20.65 -4.87
N GLY A 128 -2.56 -20.83 -5.89
CA GLY A 128 -3.04 -19.76 -6.74
C GLY A 128 -4.42 -19.30 -6.27
N TYR A 129 -4.66 -18.00 -6.21
CA TYR A 129 -5.91 -17.44 -5.74
C TYR A 129 -6.36 -16.22 -6.53
N VAL A 130 -7.68 -16.00 -6.49
CA VAL A 130 -8.33 -14.81 -7.02
C VAL A 130 -9.21 -14.22 -5.94
N GLY A 131 -9.43 -12.93 -5.96
CA GLY A 131 -10.21 -12.27 -4.92
C GLY A 131 -10.71 -10.91 -5.34
N GLY A 132 -11.34 -10.24 -4.38
CA GLY A 132 -11.77 -8.88 -4.53
C GLY A 132 -11.71 -8.15 -3.20
N GLY A 133 -11.47 -6.86 -3.25
CA GLY A 133 -11.40 -6.02 -2.08
C GLY A 133 -11.97 -4.65 -2.31
N LEU A 134 -12.27 -3.99 -1.20
CA LEU A 134 -12.55 -2.58 -1.14
C LEU A 134 -11.39 -1.89 -0.42
N GLN A 135 -11.20 -0.62 -0.72
CA GLN A 135 -10.28 0.23 0.02
C GLN A 135 -10.95 1.56 0.32
N TYR A 136 -10.65 2.10 1.49
CA TYR A 136 -10.89 3.49 1.82
C TYR A 136 -9.57 4.13 2.22
N ILE A 137 -9.31 5.31 1.69
CA ILE A 137 -8.13 6.11 1.96
C ILE A 137 -8.56 7.51 2.36
N ALA A 138 -7.96 8.05 3.41
CA ALA A 138 -8.11 9.45 3.78
C ALA A 138 -6.72 10.04 3.97
N ALA A 139 -6.51 11.24 3.44
CA ALA A 139 -5.25 11.95 3.51
C ALA A 139 -5.49 13.40 3.92
N THR A 140 -4.63 13.93 4.78
CA THR A 140 -4.59 15.34 5.14
C THR A 140 -3.21 15.87 4.82
N THR A 141 -3.15 16.90 3.99
CA THR A 141 -1.93 17.62 3.65
C THR A 141 -1.96 18.99 4.30
N SER A 142 -0.94 19.32 5.07
CA SER A 142 -0.72 20.66 5.62
C SER A 142 0.48 21.29 4.95
N VAL A 143 0.33 22.54 4.55
CA VAL A 143 1.40 23.38 4.00
C VAL A 143 1.52 24.62 4.87
N ASP A 144 2.68 24.76 5.52
CA ASP A 144 3.03 25.92 6.32
C ASP A 144 4.13 26.69 5.57
N VAL A 145 3.81 27.90 5.10
CA VAL A 145 4.74 28.77 4.40
C VAL A 145 5.32 29.79 5.38
N ASN A 146 6.63 29.71 5.60
CA ASN A 146 7.39 30.58 6.49
C ASN A 146 8.30 31.51 5.67
N ASP A 147 8.11 32.81 5.86
CA ASP A 147 8.98 33.87 5.36
C ASP A 147 9.98 34.29 6.46
N THR A 148 11.26 34.28 6.15
CA THR A 148 12.34 34.78 7.04
C THR A 148 12.15 36.23 7.51
N THR A 149 11.34 37.03 6.81
CA THR A 149 11.02 38.41 7.18
C THR A 149 9.68 38.57 7.92
N ALA A 150 8.92 37.49 8.11
CA ALA A 150 7.60 37.44 8.75
C ALA A 150 6.52 38.36 8.11
N ILE A 151 6.71 38.79 6.88
CA ILE A 151 5.77 39.67 6.16
C ILE A 151 4.64 38.84 5.54
N PHE A 152 4.93 37.60 5.12
CA PHE A 152 3.93 36.64 4.63
C PHE A 152 4.06 35.29 5.34
N SER A 153 3.15 35.01 6.27
CA SER A 153 2.91 33.65 6.77
C SER A 153 1.55 33.17 6.27
N SER A 154 1.50 32.04 5.58
CA SER A 154 0.24 31.42 5.18
C SER A 154 0.22 29.95 5.56
N LYS A 155 -0.98 29.51 5.97
CA LYS A 155 -1.27 28.12 6.28
C LYS A 155 -2.37 27.65 5.37
N SER A 156 -2.16 26.53 4.70
CA SER A 156 -3.22 25.84 3.98
C SER A 156 -3.29 24.39 4.41
N SER A 157 -4.51 23.86 4.39
CA SER A 157 -4.78 22.46 4.66
C SER A 157 -5.63 21.92 3.52
N SER A 158 -5.28 20.74 3.03
CA SER A 158 -6.11 20.01 2.09
C SER A 158 -6.48 18.67 2.69
N THR A 159 -7.74 18.31 2.58
CA THR A 159 -8.20 16.96 2.92
C THR A 159 -8.61 16.25 1.64
N ALA A 160 -8.22 14.99 1.52
CA ALA A 160 -8.62 14.13 0.43
C ALA A 160 -9.16 12.83 1.02
N SER A 161 -10.20 12.29 0.41
CA SER A 161 -10.64 10.93 0.70
C SER A 161 -10.99 10.22 -0.58
N GLY A 162 -10.87 8.90 -0.55
CA GLY A 162 -11.14 8.08 -1.70
C GLY A 162 -11.63 6.70 -1.32
N PHE A 163 -12.46 6.16 -2.19
CA PHE A 163 -12.92 4.78 -2.13
C PHE A 163 -12.43 4.07 -3.38
N GLY A 164 -12.07 2.81 -3.23
CA GLY A 164 -11.71 1.98 -4.36
C GLY A 164 -12.19 0.56 -4.16
N GLY A 165 -12.14 -0.17 -5.25
CA GLY A 165 -12.39 -1.59 -5.24
C GLY A 165 -11.66 -2.24 -6.40
N GLY A 166 -11.33 -3.52 -6.24
CA GLY A 166 -10.60 -4.22 -7.29
C GLY A 166 -10.63 -5.72 -7.12
N ALA A 167 -10.39 -6.41 -8.23
CA ALA A 167 -10.07 -7.82 -8.27
C ALA A 167 -8.57 -8.00 -7.98
N VAL A 168 -8.25 -9.08 -7.26
CA VAL A 168 -6.89 -9.48 -6.93
C VAL A 168 -6.62 -10.83 -7.55
N PHE A 169 -5.43 -11.00 -8.13
CA PHE A 169 -4.91 -12.27 -8.61
C PHE A 169 -3.55 -12.49 -7.97
N GLY A 170 -3.31 -13.66 -7.40
CA GLY A 170 -2.07 -13.91 -6.70
C GLY A 170 -1.66 -15.37 -6.68
N ILE A 171 -0.37 -15.56 -6.37
CA ILE A 171 0.25 -16.84 -6.07
C ILE A 171 0.89 -16.70 -4.70
N GLU A 172 0.69 -17.68 -3.84
CA GLU A 172 1.29 -17.77 -2.52
C GLU A 172 2.13 -19.05 -2.44
N TRP A 173 3.38 -18.89 -2.03
CA TRP A 173 4.33 -19.97 -1.82
C TRP A 173 4.64 -20.09 -0.33
N PHE A 174 4.67 -21.32 0.18
CA PHE A 174 4.92 -21.66 1.57
C PHE A 174 6.30 -22.32 1.69
N PRO A 175 7.37 -21.54 1.88
CA PRO A 175 8.69 -22.09 2.14
C PRO A 175 8.77 -22.86 3.48
N TRP A 176 7.92 -22.51 4.44
CA TRP A 176 7.83 -23.14 5.76
C TRP A 176 6.36 -23.23 6.20
N GLU A 177 6.07 -24.09 7.18
CA GLU A 177 4.68 -24.33 7.63
C GLU A 177 3.98 -23.05 8.10
N ASN A 178 4.72 -22.14 8.74
CA ASN A 178 4.16 -20.92 9.33
C ASN A 178 4.54 -19.64 8.57
N VAL A 179 5.16 -19.76 7.40
CA VAL A 179 5.64 -18.60 6.64
C VAL A 179 5.27 -18.76 5.18
N SER A 180 4.59 -17.75 4.64
CA SER A 180 4.28 -17.65 3.21
C SER A 180 4.89 -16.41 2.57
N LEU A 181 5.07 -16.50 1.26
CA LEU A 181 5.48 -15.42 0.38
C LEU A 181 4.50 -15.39 -0.79
N SER A 182 3.78 -14.29 -0.97
CA SER A 182 2.84 -14.13 -2.07
C SER A 182 3.24 -13.02 -3.03
N ALA A 183 2.86 -13.19 -4.29
CA ALA A 183 2.97 -12.21 -5.34
C ALA A 183 1.57 -11.90 -5.90
N GLU A 184 1.19 -10.63 -5.91
CA GLU A 184 -0.17 -10.20 -6.24
C GLU A 184 -0.22 -9.11 -7.30
N TYR A 185 -1.24 -9.17 -8.15
CA TYR A 185 -1.66 -8.10 -9.04
C TYR A 185 -3.09 -7.71 -8.73
N THR A 186 -3.35 -6.41 -8.69
CA THR A 186 -4.69 -5.85 -8.46
C THR A 186 -5.15 -5.09 -9.69
N PHE A 187 -6.39 -5.34 -10.12
CA PHE A 187 -7.08 -4.53 -11.11
C PHE A 187 -8.30 -3.90 -10.47
N GLY A 188 -8.47 -2.59 -10.58
CA GLY A 188 -9.53 -1.92 -9.86
C GLY A 188 -9.84 -0.52 -10.34
N PHE A 189 -10.72 0.11 -9.57
CA PHE A 189 -11.11 1.50 -9.72
C PHE A 189 -10.91 2.24 -8.40
N THR A 190 -10.72 3.55 -8.49
CA THR A 190 -10.60 4.45 -7.35
C THR A 190 -11.34 5.74 -7.68
N THR A 191 -12.20 6.20 -6.78
CA THR A 191 -12.81 7.51 -6.82
C THR A 191 -12.28 8.33 -5.65
N SER A 192 -11.85 9.56 -5.90
CA SER A 192 -11.34 10.46 -4.87
C SER A 192 -11.98 11.84 -4.98
N SER A 193 -12.10 12.50 -3.84
CA SER A 193 -12.54 13.88 -3.70
C SER A 193 -11.60 14.60 -2.75
N SER A 194 -11.36 15.88 -2.99
CA SER A 194 -10.52 16.71 -2.14
C SER A 194 -11.14 18.07 -1.89
N SER A 195 -10.86 18.64 -0.72
CA SER A 195 -11.15 20.03 -0.39
C SER A 195 -9.86 20.74 0.03
N VAL A 196 -9.82 22.05 -0.17
CA VAL A 196 -8.69 22.88 0.25
C VAL A 196 -9.22 24.06 1.08
N GLU A 197 -8.64 24.24 2.25
CA GLU A 197 -8.90 25.35 3.16
C GLU A 197 -7.76 26.36 3.08
N TYR A 198 -8.12 27.62 2.84
CA TYR A 198 -7.21 28.75 2.86
C TYR A 198 -7.62 29.72 3.96
N THR A 199 -6.68 30.08 4.84
CA THR A 199 -6.89 31.11 5.86
C THR A 199 -6.04 32.33 5.56
N VAL A 200 -6.68 33.48 5.37
CA VAL A 200 -6.03 34.78 5.20
C VAL A 200 -6.63 35.74 6.23
N GLU A 201 -5.80 36.32 7.10
CA GLU A 201 -6.21 37.36 8.05
C GLU A 201 -7.48 37.01 8.89
N ASN A 202 -7.56 35.78 9.40
CA ASN A 202 -8.68 35.19 10.16
C ASN A 202 -9.97 34.87 9.36
N ILE A 203 -9.95 34.94 8.04
CA ILE A 203 -11.04 34.45 7.18
C ILE A 203 -10.63 33.12 6.58
N THR A 204 -11.38 32.06 6.90
CA THR A 204 -11.20 30.72 6.32
C THR A 204 -12.18 30.51 5.17
N THR A 205 -11.67 30.15 4.00
CA THR A 205 -12.47 29.75 2.84
C THR A 205 -12.16 28.31 2.48
N THR A 206 -13.20 27.49 2.34
CA THR A 206 -13.11 26.10 1.87
C THR A 206 -13.51 26.03 0.40
N VAL A 207 -12.67 25.41 -0.42
CA VAL A 207 -12.92 25.17 -1.84
C VAL A 207 -12.96 23.67 -2.09
N GLU A 208 -14.12 23.17 -2.52
CA GLU A 208 -14.29 21.77 -2.93
C GLU A 208 -13.70 21.56 -4.33
N SER A 209 -12.88 20.53 -4.48
CA SER A 209 -12.34 20.12 -5.78
C SER A 209 -13.27 19.12 -6.46
N PRO A 210 -13.27 19.05 -7.81
CA PRO A 210 -14.00 18.02 -8.53
C PRO A 210 -13.57 16.61 -8.10
N SER A 211 -14.53 15.68 -8.06
CA SER A 211 -14.22 14.28 -7.86
C SER A 211 -13.55 13.69 -9.11
N THR A 212 -12.57 12.82 -8.89
CA THR A 212 -11.86 12.12 -9.96
C THR A 212 -12.05 10.62 -9.80
N THR A 213 -12.35 9.93 -10.90
CA THR A 213 -12.46 8.47 -10.94
C THR A 213 -11.45 7.91 -11.92
N GLY A 214 -10.61 7.00 -11.45
CA GLY A 214 -9.64 6.25 -12.23
C GLY A 214 -9.98 4.77 -12.25
N ILE A 215 -9.64 4.12 -13.36
CA ILE A 215 -9.66 2.65 -13.51
C ILE A 215 -8.28 2.25 -13.99
N GLY A 216 -7.71 1.20 -13.41
CA GLY A 216 -6.37 0.78 -13.77
C GLY A 216 -5.95 -0.55 -13.17
N ILE A 217 -4.83 -1.04 -13.66
CA ILE A 217 -4.09 -2.15 -13.08
C ILE A 217 -3.01 -1.55 -12.18
N SER A 218 -2.78 -2.12 -11.00
CA SER A 218 -1.62 -1.78 -10.19
C SER A 218 -0.36 -2.06 -11.02
N SER A 219 0.34 -1.00 -11.44
CA SER A 219 1.51 -1.11 -12.31
C SER A 219 2.70 -1.82 -11.65
N ARG A 220 2.63 -2.02 -10.33
CA ARG A 220 3.58 -2.78 -9.52
C ARG A 220 2.87 -4.00 -8.96
N GLY A 221 3.43 -5.19 -9.21
CA GLY A 221 3.06 -6.38 -8.46
C GLY A 221 3.47 -6.18 -6.99
N ARG A 222 2.67 -6.71 -6.07
CA ARG A 222 2.92 -6.63 -4.63
C ARG A 222 3.49 -7.95 -4.13
N LEU A 223 4.53 -7.87 -3.30
CA LEU A 223 5.08 -9.03 -2.59
C LEU A 223 4.65 -8.95 -1.13
N THR A 224 4.05 -10.01 -0.60
CA THR A 224 3.59 -10.07 0.79
C THR A 224 4.23 -11.25 1.50
N ALA A 225 4.70 -11.07 2.72
CA ALA A 225 5.06 -12.14 3.64
C ALA A 225 3.90 -12.40 4.60
N GLY A 226 3.50 -13.66 4.74
CA GLY A 226 2.49 -14.11 5.71
C GLY A 226 3.15 -14.90 6.85
N PHE A 227 2.79 -14.61 8.09
CA PHE A 227 3.20 -15.38 9.27
C PHE A 227 1.98 -15.96 9.95
N TYR A 228 1.85 -17.29 9.91
CA TYR A 228 0.71 -18.02 10.45
C TYR A 228 0.91 -18.33 11.93
N LEU A 229 -0.18 -18.24 12.70
CA LEU A 229 -0.23 -18.41 14.15
C LEU A 229 -1.02 -19.67 14.55
#